data_AF-A0A0L8L482-F1
#
_entry.id   AF-A0A0L8L482-F1
#
_cell.length_a   1.000
_cell.length_b   1.000
_cell.length_c   1.000
_cell.angle_alpha   90.00
_cell.angle_beta   90.00
_cell.angle_gamma   90.00
#
_symmetry.space_group_name_H-M   'P 1'
#
loop_
_entity.id
_entity.type
_entity.pdbx_description
1 polymer ?
#
loop_
_entity_poly.entity_id
_entity_poly.type
_entity_poly.pdbx_seq_one_letter_code
_entity_poly.pdbx_strand_id
1 'polypeptide(L)'
;MTADAVEKLLADVRGTLARAGFEVASARDEGSPGLRVRRETDSVMVVWVPGSELDPAGREDAEFEGIRAALRSALLAVLTQAGHAVQVDRVSGDVRVRLLA
;
A
#
# COMPACT_ATOMS: atom_id res chain seq x y z
N MET A 1 1.75 -6.46 22.52
CA MET A 1 0.98 -5.64 21.56
C MET A 1 -0.11 -6.50 20.96
N THR A 2 -1.37 -6.06 20.97
CA THR A 2 -2.52 -6.92 20.69
C THR A 2 -2.89 -6.92 19.21
N ALA A 3 -3.37 -8.06 18.72
CA ALA A 3 -3.79 -8.21 17.33
C ALA A 3 -4.92 -7.23 16.93
N ASP A 4 -5.69 -6.76 17.91
CA ASP A 4 -6.75 -5.77 17.76
C ASP A 4 -6.24 -4.39 17.34
N ALA A 5 -5.06 -3.99 17.83
CA ALA A 5 -4.49 -2.68 17.50
C ALA A 5 -4.09 -2.60 16.02
N VAL A 6 -3.51 -3.67 15.48
CA VAL A 6 -3.12 -3.72 14.07
C VAL A 6 -4.35 -3.84 13.15
N GLU A 7 -5.43 -4.49 13.57
CA GLU A 7 -6.70 -4.46 12.82
C GLU A 7 -7.30 -3.04 12.75
N LYS A 8 -7.25 -2.29 13.85
CA LYS A 8 -7.66 -0.88 13.86
C LYS A 8 -6.82 -0.05 12.91
N LEU A 9 -5.49 -0.20 12.97
CA LEU A 9 -4.58 0.47 12.03
C LEU A 9 -4.88 0.09 10.58
N LEU A 10 -5.18 -1.18 10.30
CA LEU A 10 -5.54 -1.64 8.96
C LEU A 10 -6.81 -0.96 8.45
N ALA A 11 -7.85 -0.87 9.29
CA ALA A 11 -9.10 -0.19 8.95
C ALA A 11 -8.87 1.32 8.74
N ASP A 12 -8.07 1.97 9.58
CA ASP A 12 -7.76 3.39 9.50
C ASP A 12 -6.97 3.73 8.23
N VAL A 13 -5.95 2.93 7.89
CA VAL A 13 -5.17 3.10 6.65
C VAL A 13 -6.07 2.94 5.43
N ARG A 14 -6.93 1.91 5.39
CA ARG A 14 -7.89 1.72 4.29
C ARG A 14 -8.85 2.90 4.16
N GLY A 15 -9.41 3.36 5.29
CA GLY A 15 -10.32 4.51 5.31
C GLY A 15 -9.65 5.80 4.85
N THR A 16 -8.40 6.03 5.26
CA THR A 16 -7.60 7.20 4.86
C THR A 16 -7.33 7.19 3.36
N LEU A 17 -6.90 6.04 2.81
CA LEU A 17 -6.65 5.90 1.38
C LEU A 17 -7.92 6.08 0.55
N ALA A 18 -9.04 5.49 0.98
CA ALA A 18 -10.33 5.65 0.30
C ALA A 18 -10.79 7.13 0.28
N ARG A 19 -10.63 7.86 1.39
CA ARG A 19 -10.96 9.30 1.45
C ARG A 19 -10.05 10.15 0.55
N ALA A 20 -8.83 9.70 0.31
CA ALA A 20 -7.91 10.33 -0.63
C ALA A 20 -8.15 9.91 -2.09
N GLY A 21 -9.16 9.06 -2.37
CA GLY A 21 -9.53 8.64 -3.71
C GLY A 21 -8.81 7.40 -4.23
N PHE A 22 -8.03 6.71 -3.39
CA PHE A 22 -7.41 5.44 -3.78
C PHE A 22 -8.41 4.30 -3.69
N GLU A 23 -8.49 3.51 -4.76
CA GLU A 23 -9.24 2.26 -4.76
C GLU A 23 -8.35 1.13 -4.21
N VAL A 24 -8.67 0.65 -3.00
CA VAL A 24 -7.98 -0.48 -2.38
C VAL A 24 -8.66 -1.77 -2.79
N ALA A 25 -7.94 -2.62 -3.53
CA ALA A 25 -8.39 -3.93 -3.95
C ALA A 25 -8.69 -4.83 -2.74
N SER A 26 -9.76 -5.62 -2.85
CA SER A 26 -10.20 -6.51 -1.77
C SER A 26 -9.17 -7.61 -1.50
N ALA A 27 -9.00 -7.99 -0.24
CA ALA A 27 -8.01 -9.00 0.18
C ALA A 27 -8.28 -10.42 -0.36
N ARG A 28 -9.44 -10.67 -1.00
CA ARG A 28 -9.83 -12.00 -1.48
C ARG A 28 -9.10 -12.43 -2.75
N ASP A 29 -8.36 -11.52 -3.39
CA ASP A 29 -7.84 -11.75 -4.73
C ASP A 29 -6.34 -11.49 -4.76
N GLU A 30 -5.56 -12.48 -4.29
CA GLU A 30 -4.11 -12.34 -4.10
C GLU A 30 -3.33 -12.17 -5.41
N GLY A 31 -3.98 -12.25 -6.58
CA GLY A 31 -3.40 -11.98 -7.90
C GLY A 31 -3.93 -10.73 -8.61
N SER A 32 -5.01 -10.10 -8.14
CA SER A 32 -5.67 -9.01 -8.88
C SER A 32 -4.91 -7.68 -8.86
N PRO A 33 -4.82 -6.98 -9.99
CA PRO A 33 -4.18 -5.66 -10.07
C PRO A 33 -4.75 -4.64 -9.08
N GLY A 34 -3.92 -3.66 -8.71
CA GLY A 34 -4.34 -2.51 -7.92
C GLY A 34 -3.60 -2.34 -6.60
N LEU A 35 -4.05 -1.35 -5.83
CA LEU A 35 -3.49 -1.01 -4.53
C LEU A 35 -4.04 -1.97 -3.46
N ARG A 36 -3.17 -2.50 -2.62
CA ARG A 36 -3.55 -3.45 -1.57
C ARG A 36 -3.03 -3.01 -0.24
N VAL A 37 -3.81 -3.26 0.79
CA VAL A 37 -3.43 -2.99 2.18
C VAL A 37 -3.50 -4.31 2.95
N ARG A 38 -2.33 -4.75 3.39
CA ARG A 38 -2.11 -6.02 4.10
C ARG A 38 -1.64 -5.74 5.52
N ARG A 39 -2.06 -6.60 6.43
CA ARG A 39 -1.62 -6.59 7.81
C ARG A 39 -0.30 -7.37 7.93
N GLU A 40 0.62 -6.83 8.73
CA GLU A 40 1.80 -7.53 9.25
C GLU A 40 1.72 -7.66 10.79
N THR A 41 2.77 -8.18 11.42
CA THR A 41 2.79 -8.45 12.87
C THR A 41 2.62 -7.18 13.72
N ASP A 42 3.28 -6.09 13.33
CA ASP A 42 3.34 -4.80 14.02
C ASP A 42 3.10 -3.60 13.09
N SER A 43 2.75 -3.87 11.84
CA SER A 43 2.66 -2.86 10.78
C SER A 43 1.51 -3.17 9.82
N VAL A 44 1.18 -2.20 8.97
CA VAL A 44 0.30 -2.35 7.82
C VAL A 44 1.10 -1.99 6.57
N MET A 45 1.17 -2.90 5.61
CA MET A 45 1.89 -2.71 4.35
C MET A 45 0.91 -2.36 3.24
N VAL A 46 1.26 -1.35 2.46
CA VAL A 46 0.57 -0.92 1.24
C VAL A 46 1.44 -1.29 0.04
N VAL A 47 0.89 -2.11 -0.85
CA VAL A 47 1.57 -2.68 -2.03
C VAL A 47 0.75 -2.37 -3.27
N TRP A 48 1.41 -2.19 -4.41
CA TRP A 48 0.73 -2.06 -5.71
C TRP A 48 1.12 -3.19 -6.65
N VAL A 49 0.11 -3.82 -7.23
CA VAL A 49 0.26 -4.85 -8.26
C VAL A 49 -0.15 -4.25 -9.60
N PRO A 50 0.72 -4.24 -10.63
CA PRO A 50 0.38 -3.70 -11.94
C PRO A 50 -0.72 -4.53 -12.62
N GLY A 51 -1.53 -3.86 -13.44
CA GLY A 51 -2.50 -4.51 -14.32
C GLY A 51 -1.82 -5.30 -15.43
N SER A 52 -2.40 -6.44 -15.81
CA SER A 52 -1.98 -7.18 -17.01
C SER A 52 -2.08 -6.33 -18.28
N GLU A 53 -2.95 -5.32 -18.30
CA GLU A 53 -3.05 -4.33 -19.38
C GLU A 53 -1.82 -3.40 -19.49
N LEU A 54 -1.10 -3.18 -18.38
CA LEU A 54 0.10 -2.35 -18.35
C LEU A 54 1.34 -3.11 -18.85
N ASP A 55 1.29 -4.44 -18.82
CA ASP A 55 2.30 -5.31 -19.43
C ASP A 55 1.62 -6.53 -20.07
N PRO A 56 1.11 -6.36 -21.30
CA PRO A 56 0.49 -7.46 -22.04
C PRO A 56 1.49 -8.56 -22.42
N ALA A 57 2.81 -8.32 -22.25
CA ALA A 57 3.87 -9.29 -22.52
C ALA A 57 4.24 -10.14 -21.29
N GLY A 58 3.72 -9.83 -20.09
CA GLY A 58 4.02 -10.57 -18.85
C GLY A 58 5.50 -10.59 -18.48
N ARG A 59 6.25 -9.56 -18.88
CA ARG A 59 7.64 -9.33 -18.49
C ARG A 59 7.68 -8.94 -17.02
N GLU A 60 8.22 -9.84 -16.18
CA GLU A 60 8.51 -9.54 -14.77
C GLU A 60 9.39 -8.29 -14.59
N ASP A 61 10.18 -7.94 -15.62
CA ASP A 61 11.08 -6.78 -15.67
C ASP A 61 10.47 -5.52 -16.30
N ALA A 62 9.15 -5.45 -16.52
CA ALA A 62 8.52 -4.21 -16.95
C ALA A 62 8.78 -3.10 -15.92
N GLU A 63 9.64 -2.14 -16.28
CA GLU A 63 10.07 -1.06 -15.39
C GLU A 63 8.92 -0.07 -15.15
N PHE A 64 8.03 -0.41 -14.21
CA PHE A 64 6.98 0.49 -13.73
C PHE A 64 7.49 1.52 -12.71
N GLU A 65 8.80 1.77 -12.65
CA GLU A 65 9.40 2.59 -11.60
C GLU A 65 8.84 4.02 -11.58
N GLY A 66 8.50 4.59 -12.73
CA GLY A 66 7.83 5.90 -12.79
C GLY A 66 6.47 5.91 -12.07
N ILE A 67 5.66 4.87 -12.27
CA ILE A 67 4.36 4.73 -11.60
C ILE A 67 4.55 4.41 -10.12
N ARG A 68 5.46 3.49 -9.78
CA ARG A 68 5.80 3.15 -8.39
C ARG A 68 6.31 4.36 -7.63
N ALA A 69 7.15 5.19 -8.25
CA ALA A 69 7.68 6.40 -7.65
C ALA A 69 6.58 7.45 -7.39
N ALA A 70 5.70 7.68 -8.36
CA ALA A 70 4.57 8.59 -8.19
C ALA A 70 3.62 8.12 -7.09
N LEU A 71 3.27 6.82 -7.10
CA LEU A 71 2.41 6.21 -6.10
C LEU A 71 3.02 6.29 -4.70
N ARG A 72 4.31 5.94 -4.57
CA ARG A 72 5.08 6.03 -3.33
C ARG A 72 5.05 7.44 -2.75
N SER A 73 5.28 8.47 -3.56
CA SER A 73 5.20 9.87 -3.14
C SER A 73 3.80 10.26 -2.68
N ALA A 74 2.77 9.84 -3.42
CA ALA A 74 1.37 10.14 -3.09
C ALA A 74 0.93 9.47 -1.77
N LEU A 75 1.24 8.18 -1.61
CA LEU A 75 0.96 7.41 -0.39
C LEU A 75 1.69 8.00 0.82
N LEU A 76 2.97 8.33 0.67
CA LEU A 76 3.75 8.97 1.72
C LEU A 76 3.11 10.29 2.16
N ALA A 77 2.73 11.14 1.21
CA ALA A 77 2.12 12.43 1.50
C ALA A 77 0.79 12.28 2.24
N VAL A 78 -0.11 11.43 1.74
CA VAL A 78 -1.45 11.23 2.30
C VAL A 78 -1.40 10.62 3.70
N LEU A 79 -0.62 9.55 3.88
CA LEU A 79 -0.55 8.84 5.16
C LEU A 79 0.17 9.69 6.23
N THR A 80 1.20 10.44 5.85
CA THR A 80 1.88 11.37 6.77
C THR A 80 0.95 12.53 7.17
N GLN A 81 0.19 13.10 6.22
CA GLN A 81 -0.80 14.15 6.52
C GLN A 81 -1.91 13.66 7.46
N ALA A 82 -2.26 12.37 7.39
CA ALA A 82 -3.18 11.73 8.32
C ALA A 82 -2.56 11.41 9.70
N GLY A 83 -1.28 11.72 9.91
CA GLY A 83 -0.59 11.54 11.19
C GLY A 83 0.01 10.14 11.40
N HIS A 84 0.07 9.31 10.36
CA HIS A 84 0.66 7.97 10.45
C HIS A 84 2.20 8.01 10.43
N ALA A 85 2.83 7.06 11.11
CA ALA A 85 4.27 6.82 10.99
C ALA A 85 4.56 5.94 9.77
N VAL A 86 5.09 6.55 8.71
CA VAL A 86 5.28 5.89 7.40
C VAL A 86 6.75 5.56 7.17
N GLN A 87 7.00 4.35 6.66
CA GLN A 87 8.29 3.90 6.16
C GLN A 87 8.13 3.43 4.72
N VAL A 88 9.16 3.68 3.91
CA VAL A 88 9.13 3.39 2.49
C VAL A 88 10.29 2.48 2.15
N ASP A 89 9.98 1.34 1.55
CA ASP A 89 10.98 0.46 0.97
C ASP A 89 11.42 1.03 -0.38
N ARG A 90 12.71 1.39 -0.51
CA ARG A 90 13.24 2.01 -1.72
C ARG A 90 13.44 1.01 -2.86
N VAL A 91 13.46 -0.29 -2.56
CA VAL A 91 13.72 -1.35 -3.54
C VAL A 91 12.40 -1.86 -4.12
N SER A 92 11.43 -2.21 -3.28
CA SER A 92 10.11 -2.68 -3.76
C SER A 92 9.14 -1.54 -4.07
N GLY A 93 9.33 -0.37 -3.44
CA GLY A 93 8.36 0.72 -3.49
C GLY A 93 7.21 0.58 -2.50
N ASP A 94 7.23 -0.46 -1.66
CA ASP A 94 6.20 -0.71 -0.66
C ASP A 94 6.20 0.37 0.43
N VAL A 95 5.01 0.67 0.94
CA VAL A 95 4.82 1.66 2.00
C VAL A 95 4.30 0.96 3.25
N ARG A 96 5.08 0.99 4.32
CA ARG A 96 4.69 0.42 5.63
C ARG A 96 4.23 1.53 6.58
N VAL A 97 3.12 1.30 7.25
CA VAL A 97 2.60 2.15 8.33
C VAL A 97 2.78 1.42 9.65
N ARG A 98 3.49 2.04 10.59
CA ARG A 98 3.73 1.44 11.91
C ARG A 98 2.66 1.86 12.91
N LEU A 99 2.37 0.95 13.82
CA LEU A 99 1.65 1.30 15.03
C LEU A 99 2.55 2.24 15.86
N LEU A 100 2.05 3.43 16.18
CA LEU A 100 2.70 4.29 17.17
C LEU A 100 2.48 3.63 18.54
N ALA A 101 3.58 3.38 19.25
CA ALA A 101 3.57 2.76 20.59
C ALA A 101 3.00 3.70 21.64
#